data_AF-A0A7V8FAR2-F1
#
_entry.id   AF-A0A7V8FAR2-F1
#
_cell.length_a   1.000
_cell.length_b   1.000
_cell.length_c   1.000
_cell.angle_alpha   90.00
_cell.angle_beta   90.00
_cell.angle_gamma   90.00
#
_symmetry.space_group_name_H-M   'P 1'
#
loop_
_entity.id
_entity.type
_entity.pdbx_description
1 polymer ?
#
loop_
_entity_poly.entity_id
_entity_poly.type
_entity_poly.pdbx_seq_one_letter_code
_entity_poly.pdbx_strand_id
1 'polypeptide(L)'
;MTSHPWFLQVLGLSPYADRAAVRKAYAMALRQIDPGIDPQGFARLREAYETACLWCEQERTTEAPDDTPRHPPPTERHPDAPQDEDVPTQDDADAVEADPRADARRDAAILMDGFVAGARRGSAVDATDLLDRTVIALRQRYIDAPGELEERLIDLLARQELPHRHALFETASRLFHWEDIGQLGPLGQRGEWVEHVLAQRNVWMRLTESRRKQWLERIGRARRPIDGALVRHWPDMEQLQSQYPHWIGLHMDHDVRLAWKAAFDALPASTQKNHRQSGATAAAFRPVVDKPSARRRVPLRRLGWIVLLYALMQIYRAIADQGSISEWFSLGSRDTPATCAELYRRLSRSDVFAGLSRDEIRELTSRGERCERQGDWHAPTGNGTPAEARP
;
A
#
# COMPACT_ATOMS: atom_id res chain seq x y z
N MET A 1 -11.94 16.60 -34.61
CA MET A 1 -11.93 15.18 -34.21
C MET A 1 -11.66 15.14 -32.72
N THR A 2 -12.70 15.09 -31.90
CA THR A 2 -12.55 14.97 -30.43
C THR A 2 -12.02 13.57 -30.12
N SER A 3 -10.76 13.47 -29.70
CA SER A 3 -10.17 12.21 -29.25
C SER A 3 -11.03 11.63 -28.14
N HIS A 4 -11.65 10.48 -28.42
CA HIS A 4 -12.48 9.80 -27.46
C HIS A 4 -11.58 9.07 -26.45
N PRO A 5 -11.60 9.40 -25.16
CA PRO A 5 -10.66 8.83 -24.18
C PRO A 5 -10.77 7.30 -24.11
N TRP A 6 -9.63 6.62 -24.10
CA TRP A 6 -9.58 5.15 -24.15
C TRP A 6 -10.34 4.48 -23.00
N PHE A 7 -10.35 5.10 -21.81
CA PHE A 7 -11.06 4.58 -20.64
C PHE A 7 -12.59 4.67 -20.77
N LEU A 8 -13.13 5.66 -21.48
CA LEU A 8 -14.56 5.74 -21.78
C LEU A 8 -14.95 4.72 -22.86
N GLN A 9 -14.04 4.43 -23.81
CA GLN A 9 -14.25 3.36 -24.80
C GLN A 9 -14.34 1.99 -24.14
N VAL A 10 -13.44 1.69 -23.19
CA VAL A 10 -13.45 0.43 -22.43
C VAL A 10 -14.73 0.28 -21.62
N LEU A 11 -15.30 1.37 -21.12
CA LEU A 11 -16.59 1.39 -20.40
C LEU A 11 -17.82 1.47 -21.34
N GLY A 12 -17.62 1.62 -22.65
CA GLY A 12 -18.70 1.78 -23.63
C GLY A 12 -19.50 3.08 -23.46
N LEU A 13 -18.86 4.13 -22.97
CA LEU A 13 -19.49 5.41 -22.61
C LEU A 13 -19.22 6.51 -23.62
N SER A 14 -20.15 7.46 -23.73
CA SER A 14 -19.99 8.69 -24.52
C SER A 14 -18.88 9.59 -23.94
N PRO A 15 -18.17 10.40 -24.76
CA PRO A 15 -17.15 11.35 -24.29
C PRO A 15 -17.67 12.42 -23.31
N TYR A 16 -18.99 12.56 -23.17
CA TYR A 16 -19.65 13.48 -22.23
C TYR A 16 -20.32 12.76 -21.06
N ALA A 17 -19.88 11.54 -20.74
CA ALA A 17 -20.47 10.75 -19.66
C ALA A 17 -20.14 11.36 -18.29
N ASP A 18 -21.17 11.53 -17.46
CA ASP A 18 -21.03 12.01 -16.10
C ASP A 18 -20.59 10.89 -15.14
N ARG A 19 -20.19 11.28 -13.91
CA ARG A 19 -19.73 10.33 -12.88
C ARG A 19 -20.78 9.26 -12.56
N ALA A 20 -22.07 9.56 -12.70
CA ALA A 20 -23.15 8.60 -12.49
C ALA A 20 -23.18 7.54 -13.60
N ALA A 21 -23.02 7.96 -14.86
CA ALA A 21 -22.91 7.07 -16.02
C ALA A 21 -21.66 6.17 -15.95
N VAL A 22 -20.51 6.72 -15.53
CA VAL A 22 -19.26 5.97 -15.30
C VAL A 22 -19.47 4.84 -14.29
N ARG A 23 -20.09 5.13 -13.15
CA ARG A 23 -20.39 4.12 -12.12
C ARG A 23 -21.37 3.06 -12.60
N LYS A 24 -22.41 3.46 -13.35
CA LYS A 24 -23.41 2.54 -13.88
C LYS A 24 -22.83 1.59 -14.92
N ALA A 25 -22.02 2.10 -15.85
CA ALA A 25 -21.39 1.28 -16.88
C ALA A 25 -20.39 0.29 -16.28
N TYR A 26 -19.59 0.72 -15.30
CA TYR A 26 -18.69 -0.17 -14.57
C TYR A 26 -19.45 -1.30 -13.86
N ALA A 27 -20.55 -0.98 -13.17
CA ALA A 27 -21.38 -2.00 -12.50
C ALA A 27 -22.02 -2.99 -13.49
N MET A 28 -22.41 -2.53 -14.68
CA MET A 28 -22.94 -3.39 -15.74
C MET A 28 -21.86 -4.29 -16.34
N ALA A 29 -20.66 -3.76 -16.58
CA ALA A 29 -19.52 -4.51 -17.08
C ALA A 29 -19.00 -5.53 -16.05
N LEU A 30 -19.05 -5.19 -14.76
CA LEU A 30 -18.66 -6.09 -13.68
C LEU A 30 -19.57 -7.33 -13.56
N ARG A 31 -20.84 -7.19 -13.92
CA ARG A 31 -21.78 -8.33 -13.96
C ARG A 31 -21.51 -9.30 -15.12
N GLN A 32 -20.72 -8.88 -16.10
CA GLN A 32 -20.42 -9.66 -17.31
C GLN A 32 -19.03 -10.30 -17.27
N ILE A 33 -18.13 -9.81 -16.41
CA ILE A 33 -16.78 -10.35 -16.25
C ILE A 33 -16.76 -11.29 -15.04
N ASP A 34 -16.41 -12.56 -15.28
CA ASP A 34 -16.06 -13.51 -14.21
C ASP A 34 -14.57 -13.34 -13.85
N PRO A 35 -14.23 -12.82 -12.64
CA PRO A 35 -12.84 -12.59 -12.24
C PRO A 35 -12.00 -13.88 -12.14
N GLY A 36 -12.64 -15.05 -12.03
CA GLY A 36 -11.96 -16.34 -12.01
C GLY A 36 -11.49 -16.81 -13.39
N ILE A 37 -12.12 -16.32 -14.45
CA ILE A 37 -11.83 -16.70 -15.84
C ILE A 37 -10.98 -15.64 -16.55
N ASP A 38 -11.21 -14.35 -16.29
CA ASP A 38 -10.46 -13.26 -16.92
C ASP A 38 -9.97 -12.19 -15.92
N PRO A 39 -8.88 -12.47 -15.17
CA PRO A 39 -8.28 -11.52 -14.24
C PRO A 39 -7.67 -10.30 -14.94
N GLN A 40 -7.20 -10.44 -16.19
CA GLN A 40 -6.61 -9.32 -16.95
C GLN A 40 -7.70 -8.39 -17.50
N GLY A 41 -8.85 -8.92 -17.92
CA GLY A 41 -10.04 -8.15 -18.28
C GLY A 41 -10.59 -7.36 -17.10
N PHE A 42 -10.65 -7.96 -15.92
CA PHE A 42 -11.05 -7.26 -14.69
C PHE A 42 -10.07 -6.13 -14.32
N ALA A 43 -8.76 -6.36 -14.39
CA ALA A 43 -7.75 -5.33 -14.13
C ALA A 43 -7.86 -4.14 -15.09
N ARG A 44 -8.02 -4.40 -16.40
CA ARG A 44 -8.20 -3.34 -17.42
C ARG A 44 -9.51 -2.57 -17.23
N LEU A 45 -10.60 -3.26 -16.88
CA LEU A 45 -11.89 -2.61 -16.59
C LEU A 45 -11.78 -1.69 -15.37
N ARG A 46 -11.06 -2.14 -14.33
CA ARG A 46 -10.81 -1.36 -13.12
C ARG A 46 -9.96 -0.12 -13.40
N GLU A 47 -8.86 -0.26 -14.15
CA GLU A 47 -7.99 0.86 -14.54
C GLU A 47 -8.77 1.92 -15.34
N ALA A 48 -9.63 1.48 -16.27
CA ALA A 48 -10.50 2.39 -17.02
C ALA A 48 -11.49 3.14 -16.12
N TYR A 49 -12.09 2.46 -15.14
CA TYR A 49 -13.00 3.09 -14.19
C TYR A 49 -12.31 4.11 -13.27
N GLU A 50 -11.14 3.77 -12.72
CA GLU A 50 -10.37 4.66 -11.85
C GLU A 50 -9.93 5.93 -12.63
N THR A 51 -9.44 5.75 -13.85
CA THR A 51 -9.07 6.85 -14.75
C THR A 51 -10.28 7.73 -15.11
N ALA A 52 -11.43 7.12 -15.38
CA ALA A 52 -12.67 7.86 -15.69
C ALA A 52 -13.18 8.69 -14.50
N CYS A 53 -13.05 8.18 -13.28
CA CYS A 53 -13.45 8.89 -12.07
C CYS A 53 -12.59 10.12 -11.81
N LEU A 54 -11.25 9.98 -11.94
CA LEU A 54 -10.31 11.09 -11.80
C LEU A 54 -10.57 12.18 -12.85
N TRP A 55 -10.88 11.77 -14.08
CA TRP A 55 -11.20 12.70 -15.17
C TRP A 55 -12.48 13.51 -14.89
N CYS A 56 -13.56 12.87 -14.41
CA CYS A 56 -14.79 13.57 -14.01
C CYS A 56 -14.58 14.54 -12.84
N GLU A 57 -13.61 14.29 -11.96
CA GLU A 57 -13.28 15.17 -10.82
C GLU A 57 -12.47 16.40 -11.25
N GLN A 58 -11.59 16.23 -12.25
CA GLN A 58 -10.85 17.33 -12.87
C GLN A 58 -11.75 18.28 -13.67
N GLU A 59 -12.74 17.76 -14.41
CA GLU A 59 -13.70 18.61 -15.13
C GLU A 59 -14.55 19.47 -14.18
N ARG A 60 -15.04 18.89 -13.07
CA ARG A 60 -15.78 19.64 -12.04
C ARG A 60 -14.96 20.74 -11.37
N THR A 61 -13.65 20.55 -11.27
CA THR A 61 -12.73 21.54 -10.67
C THR A 61 -12.42 22.68 -11.65
N THR A 62 -12.51 22.42 -12.96
CA THR A 62 -12.19 23.39 -14.02
C THR A 62 -13.40 24.25 -14.41
N GLU A 63 -14.63 23.81 -14.09
CA GLU A 63 -15.88 24.44 -14.54
C GLU A 63 -16.55 25.36 -13.50
N ALA A 64 -15.82 25.82 -12.46
CA ALA A 64 -16.35 26.76 -11.47
C ALA A 64 -15.92 28.23 -11.73
N PRO A 65 -16.78 29.07 -12.34
CA PRO A 65 -16.81 30.50 -12.09
C PRO A 65 -17.93 30.87 -11.10
N ASP A 66 -17.52 31.64 -10.08
CA ASP A 66 -18.25 32.54 -9.18
C ASP A 66 -19.78 32.65 -9.35
N ASP A 67 -20.55 32.22 -8.35
CA ASP A 67 -21.91 32.72 -8.14
C ASP A 67 -22.15 33.06 -6.67
N THR A 68 -22.28 34.37 -6.44
CA THR A 68 -22.58 35.02 -5.18
C THR A 68 -24.08 34.84 -4.86
N PRO A 69 -24.50 34.44 -3.64
CA PRO A 69 -25.91 34.32 -3.32
C PRO A 69 -26.62 35.69 -3.28
N ARG A 70 -27.41 36.02 -4.31
CA ARG A 70 -28.40 37.11 -4.26
C ARG A 70 -29.69 36.61 -3.60
N HIS A 71 -29.96 37.15 -2.42
CA HIS A 71 -31.28 37.23 -1.81
C HIS A 71 -32.28 37.96 -2.75
N PRO A 72 -33.52 37.49 -2.91
CA PRO A 72 -34.64 38.34 -3.25
C PRO A 72 -35.45 38.77 -2.00
N PRO A 73 -36.12 39.94 -2.05
CA PRO A 73 -36.80 40.57 -0.90
C PRO A 73 -38.22 40.02 -0.66
N PRO A 74 -38.83 40.32 0.50
CA PRO A 74 -40.14 39.79 0.89
C PRO A 74 -41.28 40.65 0.32
N THR A 75 -42.35 40.02 -0.16
CA THR A 75 -43.63 40.69 -0.40
C THR A 75 -44.75 39.94 0.31
N GLU A 76 -45.15 40.56 1.42
CA GLU A 76 -46.49 40.71 1.99
C GLU A 76 -47.55 39.60 1.86
N ARG A 77 -48.00 39.17 3.04
CA ARG A 77 -49.22 38.45 3.35
C ARG A 77 -50.45 39.32 3.09
N HIS A 78 -51.56 38.74 2.63
CA HIS A 78 -52.82 38.62 3.40
C HIS A 78 -53.92 37.81 2.66
N PRO A 79 -55.01 37.42 3.36
CA PRO A 79 -55.57 36.06 3.32
C PRO A 79 -56.94 35.98 2.63
N ASP A 80 -57.38 34.75 2.32
CA ASP A 80 -58.76 34.30 2.58
C ASP A 80 -58.84 32.76 2.46
N ALA A 81 -59.46 32.14 3.45
CA ALA A 81 -59.80 30.71 3.56
C ALA A 81 -61.28 30.51 3.11
N PRO A 82 -61.95 29.32 3.22
CA PRO A 82 -61.51 28.00 3.71
C PRO A 82 -62.02 26.76 2.90
N GLN A 83 -61.47 25.57 3.24
CA GLN A 83 -62.13 24.23 3.32
C GLN A 83 -62.66 23.57 2.00
N ASP A 84 -62.56 22.27 1.71
CA ASP A 84 -62.68 21.04 2.50
C ASP A 84 -62.15 19.81 1.73
N GLU A 85 -61.89 18.73 2.48
CA GLU A 85 -61.97 17.30 2.14
C GLU A 85 -61.24 16.75 0.88
N ASP A 86 -60.17 15.98 1.11
CA ASP A 86 -60.26 14.52 0.96
C ASP A 86 -59.02 13.83 1.55
N VAL A 87 -59.26 12.97 2.54
CA VAL A 87 -58.31 12.00 3.08
C VAL A 87 -58.63 10.65 2.43
N PRO A 88 -57.73 10.07 1.64
CA PRO A 88 -57.69 8.63 1.47
C PRO A 88 -56.66 8.05 2.42
N THR A 89 -57.18 7.41 3.47
CA THR A 89 -56.49 6.41 4.26
C THR A 89 -56.19 5.20 3.36
N GLN A 90 -54.93 5.01 3.01
CA GLN A 90 -54.30 3.72 2.73
C GLN A 90 -53.18 3.65 3.79
N ASP A 91 -53.12 2.77 4.80
CA ASP A 91 -53.51 1.37 4.92
C ASP A 91 -53.15 0.51 3.72
N ASP A 92 -52.00 0.85 3.14
CA ASP A 92 -51.13 -0.13 2.53
C ASP A 92 -50.03 -0.44 3.53
N ALA A 93 -50.03 -1.67 4.01
CA ALA A 93 -48.90 -2.29 4.66
C ALA A 93 -47.71 -2.19 3.70
N ASP A 94 -46.89 -1.17 3.89
CA ASP A 94 -45.57 -1.04 3.29
C ASP A 94 -44.78 -2.29 3.68
N ALA A 95 -44.80 -3.28 2.79
CA ALA A 95 -43.65 -4.11 2.56
C ALA A 95 -42.53 -3.14 2.19
N VAL A 96 -41.79 -2.68 3.19
CA VAL A 96 -40.55 -1.94 3.02
C VAL A 96 -39.68 -2.82 2.14
N GLU A 97 -39.67 -2.55 0.83
CA GLU A 97 -38.67 -3.04 -0.09
C GLU A 97 -37.34 -2.51 0.46
N ALA A 98 -36.67 -3.37 1.23
CA ALA A 98 -35.38 -3.05 1.83
C ALA A 98 -34.44 -2.64 0.69
N ASP A 99 -33.99 -1.39 0.69
CA ASP A 99 -32.99 -0.91 -0.26
C ASP A 99 -31.78 -1.85 -0.16
N PRO A 100 -31.44 -2.64 -1.19
CA PRO A 100 -30.34 -3.59 -1.13
C PRO A 100 -28.99 -2.91 -0.82
N ARG A 101 -28.87 -1.59 -1.05
CA ARG A 101 -27.70 -0.80 -0.66
C ARG A 101 -27.66 -0.49 0.83
N ALA A 102 -28.81 -0.25 1.45
CA ALA A 102 -28.90 -0.05 2.89
C ALA A 102 -28.52 -1.34 3.64
N ASP A 103 -28.95 -2.49 3.13
CA ASP A 103 -28.59 -3.80 3.68
C ASP A 103 -27.09 -4.10 3.50
N ALA A 104 -26.51 -3.83 2.33
CA ALA A 104 -25.08 -4.04 2.10
C ALA A 104 -24.19 -3.18 3.02
N ARG A 105 -24.55 -1.90 3.22
CA ARG A 105 -23.85 -1.02 4.17
C ARG A 105 -24.00 -1.51 5.61
N ARG A 106 -25.20 -1.96 5.99
CA ARG A 106 -25.48 -2.51 7.31
C ARG A 106 -24.65 -3.76 7.57
N ASP A 107 -24.57 -4.68 6.61
CA ASP A 107 -23.77 -5.90 6.71
C ASP A 107 -22.27 -5.59 6.84
N ALA A 108 -21.75 -4.64 6.05
CA ALA A 108 -20.37 -4.20 6.17
C ALA A 108 -20.08 -3.62 7.55
N ALA A 109 -20.97 -2.77 8.07
CA ALA A 109 -20.86 -2.22 9.42
C ALA A 109 -20.85 -3.31 10.49
N ILE A 110 -21.71 -4.33 10.37
CA ILE A 110 -21.74 -5.49 11.29
C ILE A 110 -20.39 -6.22 11.30
N LEU A 111 -19.76 -6.43 10.15
CA LEU A 111 -18.44 -7.07 10.07
C LEU A 111 -17.37 -6.21 10.76
N MET A 112 -17.37 -4.90 10.51
CA MET A 112 -16.42 -3.97 11.14
C MET A 112 -16.61 -3.91 12.67
N ASP A 113 -17.86 -3.84 13.14
CA ASP A 113 -18.19 -3.83 14.57
C ASP A 113 -17.84 -5.16 15.24
N GLY A 114 -18.08 -6.27 14.54
CA GLY A 114 -17.66 -7.61 14.96
C GLY A 114 -16.14 -7.70 15.15
N PHE A 115 -15.36 -7.13 14.22
CA PHE A 115 -13.92 -6.98 14.36
C PHE A 115 -13.55 -6.17 15.60
N VAL A 116 -14.07 -4.95 15.76
CA VAL A 116 -13.74 -4.07 16.89
C VAL A 116 -14.06 -4.74 18.23
N ALA A 117 -15.22 -5.37 18.34
CA ALA A 117 -15.65 -6.07 19.54
C ALA A 117 -14.77 -7.30 19.83
N GLY A 118 -14.39 -8.05 18.79
CA GLY A 118 -13.49 -9.21 18.91
C GLY A 118 -12.07 -8.81 19.30
N ALA A 119 -11.51 -7.78 18.68
CA ALA A 119 -10.19 -7.26 18.97
C ALA A 119 -10.04 -6.79 20.42
N ARG A 120 -11.12 -6.25 21.02
CA ARG A 120 -11.14 -5.84 22.43
C ARG A 120 -11.09 -7.01 23.42
N ARG A 121 -11.57 -8.20 23.04
CA ARG A 121 -11.66 -9.37 23.93
C ARG A 121 -10.53 -10.38 23.74
N GLY A 122 -9.97 -10.46 22.53
CA GLY A 122 -8.99 -11.46 22.14
C GLY A 122 -7.54 -11.15 22.53
N SER A 123 -6.66 -12.11 22.27
CA SER A 123 -5.21 -11.88 22.30
C SER A 123 -4.76 -11.03 21.11
N ALA A 124 -3.49 -10.61 21.10
CA ALA A 124 -2.93 -9.87 19.97
C ALA A 124 -2.99 -10.68 18.66
N VAL A 125 -2.76 -12.00 18.73
CA VAL A 125 -2.81 -12.91 17.57
C VAL A 125 -4.24 -13.02 17.05
N ASP A 126 -5.21 -13.22 17.96
CA ASP A 126 -6.62 -13.31 17.56
C ASP A 126 -7.10 -12.01 16.90
N ALA A 127 -6.64 -10.86 17.41
CA ALA A 127 -7.00 -9.55 16.88
C ALA A 127 -6.42 -9.32 15.47
N THR A 128 -5.18 -9.72 15.22
CA THR A 128 -4.56 -9.60 13.88
C THR A 128 -5.20 -10.56 12.88
N ASP A 129 -5.51 -11.80 13.30
CA ASP A 129 -6.17 -12.79 12.45
C ASP A 129 -7.63 -12.40 12.15
N LEU A 130 -8.29 -11.71 13.09
CA LEU A 130 -9.63 -11.17 12.88
C LEU A 130 -9.59 -9.99 11.91
N LEU A 131 -8.60 -9.09 12.01
CA LEU A 131 -8.41 -7.99 11.07
C LEU A 131 -8.22 -8.52 9.64
N ASP A 132 -7.30 -9.47 9.45
CA ASP A 132 -7.00 -10.08 8.15
C ASP A 132 -8.25 -10.69 7.51
N ARG A 133 -8.97 -11.56 8.24
CA ARG A 133 -10.22 -12.17 7.77
C ARG A 133 -11.30 -11.15 7.46
N THR A 134 -11.41 -10.09 8.25
CA THR A 134 -12.41 -9.03 8.04
C THR A 134 -12.10 -8.26 6.76
N VAL A 135 -10.84 -7.86 6.54
CA VAL A 135 -10.43 -7.17 5.30
C VAL A 135 -10.66 -8.07 4.09
N ILE A 136 -10.34 -9.36 4.15
CA ILE A 136 -10.61 -10.32 3.07
C ILE A 136 -12.12 -10.39 2.78
N ALA A 137 -12.95 -10.56 3.81
CA ALA A 137 -14.40 -10.66 3.66
C ALA A 137 -15.00 -9.37 3.06
N LEU A 138 -14.51 -8.20 3.49
CA LEU A 138 -14.95 -6.92 2.95
C LEU A 138 -14.55 -6.76 1.48
N ARG A 139 -13.30 -7.06 1.12
CA ARG A 139 -12.80 -6.98 -0.27
C ARG A 139 -13.56 -7.86 -1.25
N GLN A 140 -14.07 -9.01 -0.78
CA GLN A 140 -14.84 -9.93 -1.61
C GLN A 140 -16.28 -9.45 -1.87
N ARG A 141 -16.86 -8.66 -0.96
CA ARG A 141 -18.30 -8.35 -0.96
C ARG A 141 -18.64 -6.88 -1.21
N TYR A 142 -17.74 -5.96 -0.87
CA TYR A 142 -18.01 -4.53 -0.83
C TYR A 142 -16.84 -3.72 -1.41
N ILE A 143 -17.14 -2.77 -2.28
CA ILE A 143 -16.14 -1.96 -2.99
C ILE A 143 -15.48 -0.94 -2.05
N ASP A 144 -16.30 -0.17 -1.33
CA ASP A 144 -15.82 0.98 -0.52
C ASP A 144 -15.48 0.59 0.93
N ALA A 145 -16.07 -0.50 1.44
CA ALA A 145 -15.96 -0.89 2.84
C ALA A 145 -14.54 -1.17 3.35
N PRO A 146 -13.58 -1.70 2.56
CA PRO A 146 -12.20 -1.82 3.02
C PRO A 146 -11.56 -0.46 3.36
N GLY A 147 -11.84 0.59 2.59
CA GLY A 147 -11.35 1.94 2.87
C GLY A 147 -12.03 2.57 4.08
N GLU A 148 -13.34 2.35 4.26
CA GLU A 148 -14.05 2.77 5.47
C GLU A 148 -13.49 2.11 6.73
N LEU A 149 -13.16 0.81 6.65
CA LEU A 149 -12.49 0.09 7.75
C LEU A 149 -11.09 0.65 8.00
N GLU A 150 -10.34 1.00 6.96
CA GLU A 150 -9.01 1.59 7.07
C GLU A 150 -9.03 2.91 7.85
N GLU A 151 -9.88 3.86 7.43
CA GLU A 151 -10.05 5.13 8.12
C GLU A 151 -10.47 4.95 9.57
N ARG A 152 -11.45 4.07 9.81
CA ARG A 152 -11.95 3.77 11.14
C ARG A 152 -10.88 3.12 12.02
N LEU A 153 -10.08 2.21 11.47
CA LEU A 153 -8.99 1.56 12.19
C LEU A 153 -7.93 2.58 12.58
N ILE A 154 -7.55 3.49 11.69
CA ILE A 154 -6.59 4.56 11.99
C ILE A 154 -7.12 5.43 13.14
N ASP A 155 -8.38 5.85 13.11
CA ASP A 155 -8.99 6.63 14.19
C ASP A 155 -8.94 5.89 15.54
N LEU A 156 -9.31 4.61 15.54
CA LEU A 156 -9.29 3.78 16.75
C LEU A 156 -7.87 3.58 17.31
N LEU A 157 -6.87 3.43 16.44
CA LEU A 157 -5.47 3.32 16.84
C LEU A 157 -4.94 4.65 17.38
N ALA A 158 -5.23 5.76 16.70
CA ALA A 158 -4.78 7.10 17.08
C ALA A 158 -5.39 7.55 18.43
N ARG A 159 -6.68 7.25 18.65
CA ARG A 159 -7.41 7.55 19.90
C ARG A 159 -7.16 6.55 21.02
N GLN A 160 -6.39 5.50 20.77
CA GLN A 160 -6.06 4.44 21.73
C GLN A 160 -7.26 3.61 22.20
N GLU A 161 -8.28 3.45 21.36
CA GLU A 161 -9.55 2.76 21.68
C GLU A 161 -9.53 1.23 21.43
N LEU A 162 -8.41 0.73 20.89
CA LEU A 162 -8.14 -0.68 20.69
C LEU A 162 -6.94 -1.14 21.53
N PRO A 163 -6.98 -2.38 22.07
CA PRO A 163 -5.79 -3.02 22.61
C PRO A 163 -4.85 -3.45 21.48
N HIS A 164 -3.67 -3.97 21.83
CA HIS A 164 -2.72 -4.58 20.88
C HIS A 164 -2.33 -3.68 19.69
N ARG A 165 -2.39 -2.35 19.87
CA ARG A 165 -2.30 -1.35 18.80
C ARG A 165 -1.10 -1.51 17.89
N HIS A 166 0.09 -1.78 18.45
CA HIS A 166 1.28 -2.05 17.66
C HIS A 166 1.08 -3.25 16.71
N ALA A 167 0.54 -4.38 17.18
CA ALA A 167 0.34 -5.56 16.36
C ALA A 167 -0.71 -5.33 15.26
N LEU A 168 -1.79 -4.61 15.60
CA LEU A 168 -2.81 -4.20 14.64
C LEU A 168 -2.25 -3.22 13.60
N PHE A 169 -1.44 -2.25 14.03
CA PHE A 169 -0.78 -1.31 13.13
C PHE A 169 0.15 -2.03 12.14
N GLU A 170 1.04 -2.91 12.62
CA GLU A 170 1.93 -3.68 11.73
C GLU A 170 1.17 -4.57 10.74
N THR A 171 0.01 -5.10 11.15
CA THR A 171 -0.85 -5.90 10.27
C THR A 171 -1.56 -5.01 9.26
N ALA A 172 -2.10 -3.88 9.70
CA ALA A 172 -2.76 -2.89 8.84
C ALA A 172 -1.80 -2.31 7.80
N SER A 173 -0.57 -1.95 8.19
CA SER A 173 0.45 -1.44 7.26
C SER A 173 0.69 -2.39 6.08
N ARG A 174 0.66 -3.71 6.33
CA ARG A 174 0.81 -4.72 5.28
C ARG A 174 -0.47 -4.90 4.46
N LEU A 175 -1.63 -4.91 5.10
CA LEU A 175 -2.91 -5.14 4.43
C LEU A 175 -3.32 -3.97 3.53
N PHE A 176 -3.12 -2.75 3.99
CA PHE A 176 -3.47 -1.50 3.29
C PHE A 176 -2.29 -0.87 2.55
N HIS A 177 -1.13 -1.54 2.54
CA HIS A 177 0.04 -1.09 1.79
C HIS A 177 0.51 0.32 2.16
N TRP A 178 0.46 0.69 3.44
CA TRP A 178 0.84 2.04 3.91
C TRP A 178 2.30 2.43 3.63
N GLU A 179 3.17 1.46 3.34
CA GLU A 179 4.56 1.73 2.96
C GLU A 179 4.71 2.13 1.48
N ASP A 180 3.67 1.91 0.66
CA ASP A 180 3.70 2.24 -0.77
C ASP A 180 3.44 3.74 -1.00
N ILE A 181 4.17 4.31 -1.95
CA ILE A 181 4.13 5.73 -2.26
C ILE A 181 2.74 6.13 -2.76
N GLY A 182 2.15 7.16 -2.15
CA GLY A 182 0.87 7.75 -2.59
C GLY A 182 -0.37 7.14 -1.95
N GLN A 183 -0.27 6.02 -1.20
CA GLN A 183 -1.42 5.39 -0.55
C GLN A 183 -2.02 6.23 0.58
N LEU A 184 -1.19 7.01 1.28
CA LEU A 184 -1.61 7.77 2.45
C LEU A 184 -2.18 9.16 2.10
N GLY A 185 -1.92 9.66 0.90
CA GLY A 185 -2.38 10.99 0.45
C GLY A 185 -3.90 11.17 0.54
N PRO A 186 -4.72 10.24 0.00
CA PRO A 186 -6.19 10.32 0.07
C PRO A 186 -6.77 10.32 1.49
N LEU A 187 -6.02 9.82 2.48
CA LEU A 187 -6.47 9.73 3.88
C LEU A 187 -6.32 11.07 4.64
N GLY A 188 -5.72 12.10 4.03
CA GLY A 188 -5.53 13.42 4.63
C GLY A 188 -4.81 13.33 5.99
N GLN A 189 -5.39 13.95 7.03
CA GLN A 189 -4.81 13.96 8.38
C GLN A 189 -4.58 12.55 8.97
N ARG A 190 -5.40 11.56 8.59
CA ARG A 190 -5.20 10.16 9.02
C ARG A 190 -3.94 9.58 8.39
N GLY A 191 -3.73 9.86 7.11
CA GLY A 191 -2.52 9.51 6.37
C GLY A 191 -1.28 10.14 6.98
N GLU A 192 -1.32 11.44 7.28
CA GLU A 192 -0.21 12.15 7.95
C GLU A 192 0.15 11.51 9.30
N TRP A 193 -0.84 11.08 10.09
CA TRP A 193 -0.58 10.36 11.33
C TRP A 193 0.14 9.03 11.08
N VAL A 194 -0.30 8.23 10.10
CA VAL A 194 0.37 6.98 9.72
C VAL A 194 1.81 7.25 9.25
N GLU A 195 2.02 8.26 8.41
CA GLU A 195 3.34 8.67 7.93
C GLU A 195 4.28 9.01 9.09
N HIS A 196 3.82 9.79 10.07
CA HIS A 196 4.60 10.10 11.26
C HIS A 196 4.96 8.86 12.07
N VAL A 197 4.03 7.92 12.23
CA VAL A 197 4.30 6.64 12.91
C VAL A 197 5.36 5.85 12.14
N LEU A 198 5.22 5.70 10.82
CA LEU A 198 6.17 4.97 9.97
C LEU A 198 7.56 5.62 9.95
N ALA A 199 7.62 6.95 9.88
CA ALA A 199 8.88 7.69 9.96
C ALA A 199 9.59 7.46 11.30
N GLN A 200 8.85 7.54 12.41
CA GLN A 200 9.39 7.27 13.74
C GLN A 200 9.82 5.81 13.92
N ARG A 201 9.04 4.84 13.40
CA ARG A 201 9.40 3.42 13.34
C ARG A 201 10.72 3.25 12.60
N ASN A 202 10.88 3.84 11.43
CA ASN A 202 12.09 3.71 10.62
C ASN A 202 13.33 4.26 11.34
N VAL A 203 13.21 5.35 12.08
CA VAL A 203 14.30 5.87 12.93
C VAL A 203 14.55 4.95 14.12
N TRP A 204 13.49 4.50 14.80
CA TRP A 204 13.56 3.57 15.93
C TRP A 204 14.28 2.27 15.55
N MET A 205 13.99 1.72 14.37
CA MET A 205 14.59 0.47 13.87
C MET A 205 16.11 0.58 13.64
N ARG A 206 16.68 1.80 13.54
CA ARG A 206 18.14 2.01 13.48
C ARG A 206 18.83 1.92 14.85
N LEU A 207 18.08 1.87 15.95
CA LEU A 207 18.63 1.57 17.27
C LEU A 207 19.02 0.09 17.36
N THR A 208 20.03 -0.21 18.18
CA THR A 208 20.45 -1.59 18.42
C THR A 208 19.30 -2.43 18.99
N GLU A 209 19.20 -3.68 18.57
CA GLU A 209 18.12 -4.58 18.97
C GLU A 209 18.03 -4.74 20.49
N SER A 210 19.17 -4.89 21.17
CA SER A 210 19.23 -4.99 22.64
C SER A 210 18.59 -3.79 23.33
N ARG A 211 18.81 -2.60 22.78
CA ARG A 211 18.27 -1.36 23.33
C ARG A 211 16.78 -1.23 23.08
N ARG A 212 16.30 -1.58 21.88
CA ARG A 212 14.88 -1.62 21.56
C ARG A 212 14.15 -2.59 22.50
N LYS A 213 14.67 -3.81 22.67
CA LYS A 213 14.12 -4.82 23.58
C LYS A 213 14.05 -4.32 25.02
N GLN A 214 15.14 -3.73 25.53
CA GLN A 214 15.16 -3.18 26.89
C GLN A 214 14.07 -2.13 27.14
N TRP A 215 13.82 -1.24 26.17
CA TRP A 215 12.76 -0.24 26.29
C TRP A 215 11.36 -0.86 26.23
N LEU A 216 11.12 -1.79 25.30
CA LEU A 216 9.84 -2.48 25.20
C LEU A 216 9.54 -3.31 26.45
N GLU A 217 10.55 -3.94 27.06
CA GLU A 217 10.41 -4.64 28.34
C GLU A 217 10.02 -3.70 29.48
N ARG A 218 10.62 -2.50 29.56
CA ARG A 218 10.23 -1.48 30.56
C ARG A 218 8.78 -1.03 30.36
N ILE A 219 8.38 -0.76 29.11
CA ILE A 219 7.00 -0.39 28.78
C ILE A 219 6.04 -1.53 29.15
N GLY A 220 6.40 -2.78 28.85
CA GLY A 220 5.61 -3.95 29.23
C GLY A 220 5.47 -4.10 30.75
N ARG A 221 6.53 -3.84 31.52
CA ARG A 221 6.48 -3.82 32.99
C ARG A 221 5.61 -2.69 33.53
N ALA A 222 5.61 -1.51 32.90
CA ALA A 222 4.81 -0.35 33.31
C ALA A 222 3.30 -0.58 33.22
N ARG A 223 2.85 -1.58 32.46
CA ARG A 223 1.44 -1.99 32.39
C ARG A 223 0.97 -2.71 33.67
N ARG A 224 1.90 -3.07 34.56
CA ARG A 224 1.64 -3.58 35.92
C ARG A 224 1.88 -2.45 36.92
N PRO A 225 1.49 -2.58 38.21
CA PRO A 225 1.76 -1.56 39.21
C PRO A 225 3.22 -1.12 39.18
N ILE A 226 3.43 0.19 39.10
CA ILE A 226 4.74 0.79 38.86
C ILE A 226 5.57 0.68 40.13
N ASP A 227 6.62 -0.14 40.07
CA ASP A 227 7.56 -0.32 41.18
C ASP A 227 8.60 0.82 41.24
N GLY A 228 9.24 1.01 42.39
CA GLY A 228 10.25 2.07 42.56
C GLY A 228 11.48 1.91 41.64
N ALA A 229 11.77 0.70 41.16
CA ALA A 229 12.85 0.46 40.22
C ALA A 229 12.52 0.95 38.81
N LEU A 230 11.23 1.02 38.46
CA LEU A 230 10.74 1.54 37.19
C LEU A 230 10.57 3.07 37.25
N VAL A 231 10.11 3.62 38.37
CA VAL A 231 9.94 5.08 38.58
C VAL A 231 11.22 5.86 38.23
N ARG A 232 12.39 5.37 38.63
CA ARG A 232 13.68 6.05 38.36
C ARG A 232 13.99 6.28 36.87
N HIS A 233 13.39 5.49 35.98
CA HIS A 233 13.58 5.58 34.52
C HIS A 233 12.56 6.50 33.84
N TRP A 234 11.70 7.19 34.60
CA TRP A 234 10.74 8.13 34.03
C TRP A 234 11.38 9.23 33.16
N PRO A 235 12.49 9.91 33.56
CA PRO A 235 13.11 10.94 32.72
C PRO A 235 13.52 10.43 31.33
N ASP A 236 14.06 9.21 31.29
CA ASP A 236 14.43 8.55 30.06
C ASP A 236 13.20 8.24 29.18
N MET A 237 12.11 7.81 29.81
CA MET A 237 10.84 7.52 29.13
C MET A 237 10.17 8.80 28.60
N GLU A 238 10.20 9.89 29.37
CA GLU A 238 9.73 11.21 28.96
C GLU A 238 10.48 11.70 27.72
N GLN A 239 11.81 11.57 27.73
CA GLN A 239 12.63 11.89 26.57
C GLN A 239 12.31 11.00 25.37
N LEU A 240 12.15 9.69 25.58
CA LEU A 240 11.83 8.75 24.51
C LEU A 240 10.48 9.10 23.86
N GLN A 241 9.47 9.45 24.65
CA GLN A 241 8.18 9.90 24.13
C GLN A 241 8.28 11.23 23.38
N SER A 242 9.15 12.15 23.82
CA SER A 242 9.36 13.42 23.11
C SER A 242 9.93 13.20 21.70
N GLN A 243 10.75 12.16 21.53
CA GLN A 243 11.40 11.86 20.25
C GLN A 243 10.54 11.00 19.33
N TYR A 244 9.74 10.10 19.90
CA TYR A 244 8.94 9.12 19.17
C TYR A 244 7.48 9.10 19.66
N PRO A 245 6.76 10.24 19.66
CA PRO A 245 5.46 10.37 20.31
C PRO A 245 4.38 9.42 19.75
N HIS A 246 4.36 9.22 18.43
CA HIS A 246 3.34 8.40 17.78
C HIS A 246 3.70 6.92 17.84
N TRP A 247 4.96 6.57 17.57
CA TRP A 247 5.43 5.19 17.63
C TRP A 247 5.37 4.61 19.05
N ILE A 248 5.87 5.33 20.05
CA ILE A 248 5.80 4.87 21.45
C ILE A 248 4.36 4.87 21.96
N GLY A 249 3.50 5.76 21.44
CA GLY A 249 2.06 5.77 21.73
C GLY A 249 1.34 4.47 21.32
N LEU A 250 1.84 3.72 20.33
CA LEU A 250 1.31 2.40 19.98
C LEU A 250 1.68 1.31 21.01
N HIS A 251 2.78 1.48 21.73
CA HIS A 251 3.26 0.52 22.72
C HIS A 251 2.78 0.82 24.14
N MET A 252 2.49 2.08 24.45
CA MET A 252 2.16 2.53 25.80
C MET A 252 0.91 3.39 25.81
N ASP A 253 -0.04 2.99 26.65
CA ASP A 253 -1.31 3.71 26.84
C ASP A 253 -1.09 5.05 27.53
N HIS A 254 -1.99 6.00 27.27
CA HIS A 254 -1.97 7.31 27.91
C HIS A 254 -2.05 7.19 29.44
N ASP A 255 -2.90 6.29 29.95
CA ASP A 255 -3.10 6.09 31.39
C ASP A 255 -1.86 5.55 32.08
N VAL A 256 -1.18 4.56 31.47
CA VAL A 256 0.08 4.00 31.99
C VAL A 256 1.14 5.10 32.09
N ARG A 257 1.21 5.95 31.07
CA ARG A 257 2.13 7.09 31.04
C ARG A 257 1.80 8.13 32.11
N LEU A 258 0.53 8.49 32.31
CA LEU A 258 0.12 9.40 33.37
C LEU A 258 0.41 8.82 34.76
N ALA A 259 0.14 7.53 34.96
CA ALA A 259 0.44 6.83 36.21
C ALA A 259 1.94 6.83 36.52
N TRP A 260 2.79 6.61 35.50
CA TRP A 260 4.25 6.63 35.67
C TRP A 260 4.77 8.02 35.99
N LYS A 261 4.26 9.05 35.31
CA LYS A 261 4.55 10.44 35.63
C LYS A 261 4.17 10.77 37.07
N ALA A 262 2.94 10.43 37.47
CA ALA A 262 2.44 10.69 38.82
C ALA A 262 3.27 9.98 39.89
N ALA A 263 3.68 8.72 39.65
CA ALA A 263 4.55 7.98 40.55
C ALA A 263 5.95 8.64 40.69
N PHE A 264 6.46 9.25 39.62
CA PHE A 264 7.71 10.00 39.68
C PHE A 264 7.56 11.36 40.38
N ASP A 265 6.48 12.09 40.09
CA ASP A 265 6.20 13.39 40.68
C ASP A 265 5.92 13.29 42.19
N ALA A 266 5.47 12.12 42.68
CA ALA A 266 5.31 11.81 44.09
C ALA A 266 6.65 11.65 44.86
N LEU A 267 7.78 11.50 44.16
CA LEU A 267 9.09 11.43 44.80
C LEU A 267 9.54 12.80 45.34
N PRO A 268 10.38 12.85 46.38
CA PRO A 268 11.00 14.09 46.84
C PRO A 268 11.76 14.80 45.71
N ALA A 269 11.72 16.13 45.69
CA ALA A 269 12.35 16.95 44.63
C ALA A 269 13.86 16.68 44.45
N SER A 270 14.57 16.38 45.54
CA SER A 270 15.99 15.98 45.51
C SER A 270 16.20 14.68 44.74
N THR A 271 15.37 13.67 45.01
CA THR A 271 15.39 12.37 44.31
C THR A 271 15.04 12.54 42.83
N GLN A 272 14.04 13.34 42.51
CA GLN A 272 13.69 13.64 41.11
C GLN A 272 14.86 14.28 40.35
N LYS A 273 15.54 15.26 40.97
CA LYS A 273 16.71 15.92 40.38
C LYS A 273 17.85 14.93 40.14
N ASN A 274 18.14 14.06 41.11
CA ASN A 274 19.17 13.03 40.98
C ASN A 274 18.87 12.06 39.83
N HIS A 275 17.61 11.63 39.68
CA HIS A 275 17.20 10.76 38.58
C HIS A 275 17.28 11.46 37.22
N ARG A 276 16.87 12.73 37.11
CA ARG A 276 17.02 13.51 35.87
C ARG A 276 18.48 13.72 35.48
N GLN A 277 19.36 13.90 36.46
CA GLN A 277 20.81 14.04 36.23
C GLN A 277 21.50 12.72 35.86
N SER A 278 21.02 11.61 36.42
CA SER A 278 21.55 10.26 36.14
C SER A 278 20.92 9.63 34.90
N GLY A 279 19.87 10.23 34.35
CA GLY A 279 19.15 9.76 33.18
C GLY A 279 20.01 9.74 31.93
N ALA A 280 19.60 8.91 30.97
CA ALA A 280 20.19 8.88 29.64
C ALA A 280 20.04 10.25 28.97
N THR A 281 21.09 10.71 28.30
CA THR A 281 21.06 11.98 27.58
C THR A 281 20.29 11.86 26.26
N ALA A 282 19.88 12.99 25.67
CA ALA A 282 19.19 13.01 24.38
C ALA A 282 19.93 12.26 23.27
N ALA A 283 21.27 12.30 23.31
CA ALA A 283 22.13 11.60 22.37
C ALA A 283 22.00 10.07 22.47
N ALA A 284 21.62 9.56 23.64
CA ALA A 284 21.45 8.15 23.87
C ALA A 284 20.26 7.60 23.04
N PHE A 285 19.24 8.40 22.79
CA PHE A 285 18.06 7.96 22.02
C PHE A 285 18.17 8.22 20.51
N ARG A 286 19.29 8.81 20.07
CA ARG A 286 19.56 9.01 18.66
C ARG A 286 20.04 7.71 18.02
N PRO A 287 19.65 7.43 16.77
CA PRO A 287 20.17 6.29 16.04
C PRO A 287 21.69 6.37 15.99
N VAL A 288 22.34 5.20 16.05
CA VAL A 288 23.77 5.14 15.75
C VAL A 288 23.88 5.50 14.29
N VAL A 289 24.28 6.74 14.02
CA VAL A 289 24.76 7.08 12.68
C VAL A 289 25.97 6.20 12.51
N ASP A 290 25.85 5.17 11.68
CA ASP A 290 27.01 4.48 11.16
C ASP A 290 27.86 5.57 10.52
N LYS A 291 28.87 6.07 11.25
CA LYS A 291 29.99 6.74 10.62
C LYS A 291 30.40 5.75 9.54
N PRO A 292 30.44 6.14 8.24
CA PRO A 292 30.79 5.23 7.18
C PRO A 292 32.06 4.56 7.65
N SER A 293 31.94 3.28 8.03
CA SER A 293 32.98 2.61 8.78
C SER A 293 34.20 2.78 7.91
N ALA A 294 35.23 3.50 8.42
CA ALA A 294 36.44 3.74 7.67
C ALA A 294 36.84 2.39 7.11
N ARG A 295 36.62 2.20 5.79
CA ARG A 295 36.61 0.88 5.16
C ARG A 295 37.86 0.19 5.68
N ARG A 296 37.69 -0.87 6.48
CA ARG A 296 38.79 -1.78 6.79
C ARG A 296 39.27 -2.19 5.41
N ARG A 297 40.38 -1.59 4.97
CA ARG A 297 41.06 -1.96 3.74
C ARG A 297 41.50 -3.40 3.98
N VAL A 298 40.65 -4.34 3.61
CA VAL A 298 41.06 -5.72 3.44
C VAL A 298 42.19 -5.64 2.41
N PRO A 299 43.44 -6.05 2.75
CA PRO A 299 44.55 -5.90 1.82
C PRO A 299 44.18 -6.66 0.54
N LEU A 300 44.16 -5.94 -0.60
CA LEU A 300 43.77 -6.44 -1.93
C LEU A 300 44.48 -7.75 -2.32
N ARG A 301 45.58 -8.07 -1.65
CA ARG A 301 46.34 -9.31 -1.79
C ARG A 301 45.52 -10.58 -1.47
N ARG A 302 44.53 -10.52 -0.57
CA ARG A 302 43.68 -11.71 -0.25
C ARG A 302 42.56 -11.94 -1.27
N LEU A 303 42.01 -10.88 -1.87
CA LEU A 303 41.00 -11.02 -2.93
C LEU A 303 41.63 -11.57 -4.22
N GLY A 304 42.85 -11.12 -4.55
CA GLY A 304 43.59 -11.63 -5.71
C GLY A 304 43.84 -13.13 -5.65
N TRP A 305 44.16 -13.67 -4.48
CA TRP A 305 44.35 -15.12 -4.30
C TRP A 305 43.06 -15.92 -4.44
N ILE A 306 41.92 -15.39 -3.98
CA ILE A 306 40.63 -16.06 -4.13
C ILE A 306 40.20 -16.08 -5.60
N VAL A 307 40.39 -14.96 -6.32
CA VAL A 307 40.10 -14.89 -7.77
C VAL A 307 41.05 -15.81 -8.56
N LEU A 308 42.33 -15.86 -8.19
CA LEU A 308 43.32 -16.73 -8.82
C LEU A 308 42.99 -18.22 -8.59
N LEU A 309 42.64 -18.60 -7.36
CA LEU A 309 42.24 -19.97 -7.03
C LEU A 309 40.94 -20.37 -7.73
N TYR A 310 39.98 -19.45 -7.82
CA TYR A 310 38.74 -19.67 -8.57
C TYR A 310 39.02 -19.83 -10.07
N ALA A 311 39.88 -18.99 -10.65
CA ALA A 311 40.29 -19.11 -12.05
C ALA A 311 41.03 -20.43 -12.33
N LEU A 312 41.96 -20.83 -11.46
CA LEU A 312 42.65 -22.12 -11.54
C LEU A 312 41.70 -23.30 -11.42
N MET A 313 40.71 -23.23 -10.52
CA MET A 313 39.68 -24.25 -10.37
C MET A 313 38.79 -24.35 -11.62
N GLN A 314 38.46 -23.23 -12.25
CA GLN A 314 37.70 -23.21 -13.50
C GLN A 314 38.52 -23.76 -14.69
N ILE A 315 39.83 -23.46 -14.75
CA ILE A 315 40.73 -24.04 -15.75
C ILE A 315 40.87 -25.56 -15.54
N TYR A 316 41.01 -26.01 -14.29
CA TYR A 316 41.09 -27.43 -13.97
C TYR A 316 39.80 -28.17 -14.34
N ARG A 317 38.63 -27.57 -14.09
CA ARG A 317 37.33 -28.08 -14.57
C ARG A 317 37.28 -28.14 -16.09
N ALA A 318 37.72 -27.10 -16.79
CA ALA A 318 37.70 -27.06 -18.26
C ALA A 318 38.65 -28.08 -18.91
N ILE A 319 39.75 -28.46 -18.24
CA ILE A 319 40.69 -29.49 -18.73
C ILE A 319 40.21 -30.90 -18.38
N ALA A 320 39.61 -31.10 -17.21
CA ALA A 320 39.05 -32.39 -16.79
C ALA A 320 37.82 -32.81 -17.62
N ASP A 321 37.14 -31.84 -18.25
CA ASP A 321 35.92 -32.05 -19.04
C ASP A 321 36.19 -32.03 -20.56
N GLN A 322 37.41 -32.38 -21.01
CA GLN A 322 37.75 -32.56 -22.43
C GLN A 322 37.13 -33.84 -23.04
N GLY A 323 35.82 -34.02 -22.83
CA GLY A 323 34.94 -34.80 -23.69
C GLY A 323 33.85 -33.88 -24.20
N SER A 324 33.99 -33.39 -25.44
CA SER A 324 33.02 -32.56 -26.18
C SER A 324 33.06 -31.04 -25.93
N ILE A 325 34.07 -30.37 -26.51
CA ILE A 325 34.12 -28.90 -26.66
C ILE A 325 33.55 -28.53 -28.04
N SER A 326 32.22 -28.46 -28.14
CA SER A 326 31.58 -27.67 -29.22
C SER A 326 30.28 -26.95 -28.87
N GLU A 327 29.75 -27.04 -27.64
CA GLU A 327 28.41 -26.46 -27.33
C GLU A 327 28.38 -25.36 -26.25
N TRP A 328 29.49 -25.03 -25.59
CA TRP A 328 29.43 -24.22 -24.36
C TRP A 328 29.85 -22.74 -24.47
N PHE A 329 30.21 -22.24 -25.66
CA PHE A 329 30.32 -20.81 -25.90
C PHE A 329 29.03 -20.25 -26.50
N SER A 330 28.02 -20.04 -25.65
CA SER A 330 26.92 -19.12 -25.93
C SER A 330 26.65 -18.26 -24.69
N LEU A 331 27.64 -17.43 -24.35
CA LEU A 331 27.39 -16.19 -23.61
C LEU A 331 26.41 -15.35 -24.44
N GLY A 332 25.34 -14.90 -23.79
CA GLY A 332 24.18 -14.23 -24.39
C GLY A 332 24.51 -13.37 -25.60
N SER A 333 24.19 -13.87 -26.79
CA SER A 333 24.12 -13.05 -27.98
C SER A 333 23.01 -12.03 -27.74
N ARG A 334 23.36 -10.74 -27.65
CA ARG A 334 22.39 -9.69 -27.93
C ARG A 334 21.79 -10.02 -29.29
N ASP A 335 20.47 -10.15 -29.35
CA ASP A 335 19.77 -10.31 -30.62
C ASP A 335 20.16 -9.10 -31.49
N THR A 336 20.79 -9.34 -32.64
CA THR A 336 21.14 -8.25 -33.56
C THR A 336 19.87 -7.77 -34.26
N PRO A 337 19.85 -6.56 -34.86
CA PRO A 337 18.68 -6.10 -35.61
C PRO A 337 18.21 -7.09 -36.70
N ALA A 338 19.14 -7.80 -37.33
CA ALA A 338 18.84 -8.87 -38.29
C ALA A 338 18.12 -10.07 -37.63
N THR A 339 18.56 -10.48 -36.44
CA THR A 339 17.91 -11.55 -35.67
C THR A 339 16.51 -11.13 -35.20
N CYS A 340 16.34 -9.88 -34.77
CA CYS A 340 15.02 -9.34 -34.40
C CYS A 340 14.05 -9.29 -35.60
N ALA A 341 14.53 -8.93 -36.79
CA ALA A 341 13.71 -8.94 -38.00
C ALA A 341 13.30 -10.36 -38.45
N GLU A 342 14.18 -11.36 -38.27
CA GLU A 342 13.82 -12.77 -38.50
C GLU A 342 12.82 -13.29 -37.47
N LEU A 343 13.00 -12.91 -36.20
CA LEU A 343 12.11 -13.26 -35.11
C LEU A 343 10.70 -12.66 -35.32
N TYR A 344 10.63 -11.42 -35.80
CA TYR A 344 9.38 -10.77 -36.23
C TYR A 344 8.68 -11.59 -37.33
N ARG A 345 9.41 -11.98 -38.39
CA ARG A 345 8.87 -12.80 -39.48
C ARG A 345 8.33 -14.13 -38.97
N ARG A 346 9.04 -14.77 -38.05
CA ARG A 346 8.63 -16.04 -37.44
C ARG A 346 7.35 -15.87 -36.62
N LEU A 347 7.30 -14.88 -35.73
CA LEU A 347 6.14 -14.62 -34.85
C LEU A 347 4.91 -14.07 -35.60
N SER A 348 5.09 -13.50 -36.79
CA SER A 348 3.97 -13.06 -37.63
C SER A 348 3.21 -14.19 -38.35
N ARG A 349 3.67 -15.44 -38.27
CA ARG A 349 2.98 -16.59 -38.87
C ARG A 349 1.89 -17.12 -37.93
N SER A 350 0.73 -17.46 -38.48
CA SER A 350 -0.43 -17.93 -37.71
C SER A 350 -0.23 -19.31 -37.06
N ASP A 351 0.77 -20.08 -37.49
CA ASP A 351 1.10 -21.42 -37.00
C ASP A 351 2.33 -21.46 -36.08
N VAL A 352 2.90 -20.31 -35.69
CA VAL A 352 4.21 -20.24 -35.02
C VAL A 352 4.28 -21.00 -33.68
N PHE A 353 3.15 -21.18 -33.00
CA PHE A 353 3.08 -21.86 -31.71
C PHE A 353 2.61 -23.32 -31.81
N ALA A 354 2.30 -23.80 -33.01
CA ALA A 354 1.83 -25.17 -33.20
C ALA A 354 2.97 -26.17 -32.89
N GLY A 355 2.74 -27.04 -31.89
CA GLY A 355 3.69 -28.08 -31.51
C GLY A 355 4.83 -27.63 -30.57
N LEU A 356 4.85 -26.38 -30.13
CA LEU A 356 5.82 -25.88 -29.15
C LEU A 356 5.34 -26.07 -27.71
N SER A 357 6.27 -26.34 -26.79
CA SER A 357 6.01 -26.39 -25.36
C SER A 357 5.78 -24.99 -24.77
N ARG A 358 5.15 -24.92 -23.59
CA ARG A 358 4.87 -23.65 -22.91
C ARG A 358 6.14 -22.83 -22.61
N ASP A 359 7.25 -23.50 -22.33
CA ASP A 359 8.51 -22.82 -22.02
C ASP A 359 9.17 -22.25 -23.29
N GLU A 360 9.06 -22.94 -24.42
CA GLU A 360 9.51 -22.43 -25.73
C GLU A 360 8.68 -21.23 -26.19
N ILE A 361 7.36 -21.26 -25.97
CA ILE A 361 6.47 -20.13 -26.25
C ILE A 361 6.87 -18.92 -25.38
N ARG A 362 7.14 -19.15 -24.09
CA ARG A 362 7.56 -18.09 -23.16
C ARG A 362 8.90 -17.48 -23.57
N GLU A 363 9.86 -18.29 -24.01
CA GLU A 363 11.17 -17.79 -24.47
C GLU A 363 11.06 -17.00 -25.78
N LEU A 364 10.29 -17.48 -26.76
CA LEU A 364 10.08 -16.74 -28.02
C LEU A 364 9.38 -15.39 -27.78
N THR A 365 8.39 -15.36 -26.90
CA THR A 365 7.67 -14.14 -26.53
C THR A 365 8.59 -13.16 -25.80
N SER A 366 9.35 -13.67 -24.82
CA SER A 366 10.33 -12.86 -24.06
C SER A 366 11.42 -12.28 -24.97
N ARG A 367 11.85 -12.99 -26.01
CA ARG A 367 12.77 -12.48 -27.03
C ARG A 367 12.13 -11.38 -27.89
N GLY A 368 10.87 -11.54 -28.28
CA GLY A 368 10.13 -10.52 -29.02
C GLY A 368 10.03 -9.21 -28.24
N GLU A 369 9.62 -9.28 -26.96
CA GLU A 369 9.54 -8.13 -26.06
C GLU A 369 10.91 -7.44 -25.82
N ARG A 370 12.02 -8.19 -25.89
CA ARG A 370 13.36 -7.62 -25.83
C ARG A 370 13.70 -6.82 -27.09
N CYS A 371 13.40 -7.37 -28.27
CA CYS A 371 13.59 -6.68 -29.56
C CYS A 371 12.69 -5.43 -29.67
N GLU A 372 11.46 -5.49 -29.17
CA GLU A 372 10.53 -4.36 -29.15
C GLU A 372 11.04 -3.22 -28.25
N ARG A 373 11.48 -3.54 -27.03
CA ARG A 373 12.06 -2.53 -26.12
C ARG A 373 13.34 -1.90 -26.65
N GLN A 374 14.07 -2.60 -27.52
CA GLN A 374 15.29 -2.10 -28.16
C GLN A 374 15.01 -1.25 -29.41
N GLY A 375 13.75 -1.19 -29.87
CA GLY A 375 13.35 -0.45 -31.07
C GLY A 375 13.66 -1.17 -32.38
N ASP A 376 14.11 -2.42 -32.32
CA ASP A 376 14.50 -3.23 -33.49
C ASP A 376 13.35 -4.14 -33.98
N TRP A 377 12.13 -3.94 -33.49
CA TRP A 377 10.95 -4.72 -33.87
C TRP A 377 10.25 -4.13 -35.10
N HIS A 378 10.62 -4.63 -36.28
CA HIS A 378 10.09 -4.14 -37.55
C HIS A 378 10.12 -5.22 -38.62
N ALA A 379 9.20 -5.11 -39.59
CA ALA A 379 9.21 -5.98 -40.76
C ALA A 379 10.52 -5.72 -41.56
N PRO A 380 11.27 -6.77 -41.96
CA PRO A 380 12.48 -6.56 -42.72
C PRO A 380 12.16 -5.84 -44.03
N THR A 381 12.73 -4.65 -44.19
CA THR A 381 12.66 -3.91 -45.45
C THR A 381 13.46 -4.70 -46.47
N GLY A 382 12.78 -5.36 -47.40
CA GLY A 382 13.45 -6.09 -48.48
C GLY A 382 14.23 -5.10 -49.35
N ASN A 383 15.53 -4.94 -49.09
CA ASN A 383 16.60 -4.57 -50.03
C ASN A 383 17.89 -4.28 -49.25
N GLY A 384 18.94 -5.08 -49.50
CA GLY A 384 20.27 -4.81 -48.93
C GLY A 384 21.24 -5.97 -49.11
N THR A 385 21.75 -6.12 -50.33
CA THR A 385 22.95 -6.88 -50.69
C THR A 385 24.11 -6.56 -49.72
N PRO A 386 24.94 -7.53 -49.30
CA PRO A 386 26.06 -7.27 -48.40
C PRO A 386 27.10 -6.40 -49.11
N ALA A 387 27.41 -5.23 -48.52
CA ALA A 387 28.50 -4.38 -48.97
C ALA A 387 29.83 -5.12 -48.80
N GLU A 388 30.48 -5.35 -49.94
CA GLU A 388 31.84 -5.83 -50.10
C GLU A 388 32.82 -5.03 -49.22
N ALA A 389 33.65 -5.80 -48.50
CA ALA A 389 34.90 -5.33 -47.96
C ALA A 389 35.79 -4.75 -49.05
N ARG A 390 36.46 -3.63 -48.78
CA ARG A 390 37.72 -3.26 -49.43
C ARG A 390 38.66 -2.57 -48.43
N PRO A 391 39.98 -2.73 -48.65
CA PRO A 391 41.01 -2.97 -47.63
C PRO A 391 41.42 -1.77 -46.78
#